data_AF-A0A959K8L4-F1
#
_entry.id   AF-A0A959K8L4-F1
#
_cell.length_a   1.000
_cell.length_b   1.000
_cell.length_c   1.000
_cell.angle_alpha   90.00
_cell.angle_beta   90.00
_cell.angle_gamma   90.00
#
_symmetry.space_group_name_H-M   'P 1'
#
loop_
_entity.id
_entity.type
_entity.pdbx_description
1 polymer ?
#
loop_
_entity_poly.entity_id
_entity_poly.type
_entity_poly.pdbx_seq_one_letter_code
_entity_poly.pdbx_strand_id
1 'polypeptide(L)'
;NRDGRLLVAFGELFTRNIRIYAYPVKEEETGEIITGKNLPVPDGIKFLYQYLLDSQHIVDIEAFNAGLLHIYPNTVLEMIEQGDLTWKKMVPDRLAKIIVDKNLFHHEHPDFTLSN
;
A
#
# COMPACT_ATOMS: atom_id res chain seq x y z
N ASN A 1 -25.57 12.80 -9.55
CA ASN A 1 -25.62 12.80 -8.07
C ASN A 1 -24.60 11.82 -7.48
N ARG A 2 -23.31 11.96 -7.84
CA ARG A 2 -22.22 11.08 -7.37
C ARG A 2 -21.50 11.67 -6.15
N ASP A 3 -21.46 13.00 -6.08
CA ASP A 3 -20.72 13.74 -5.04
C ASP A 3 -21.35 13.60 -3.65
N GLY A 4 -22.68 13.56 -3.56
CA GLY A 4 -23.38 13.36 -2.29
C GLY A 4 -23.10 12.00 -1.63
N ARG A 5 -22.90 10.94 -2.42
CA ARG A 5 -22.56 9.61 -1.88
C ARG A 5 -21.14 9.55 -1.35
N LEU A 6 -20.22 10.26 -1.99
CA LEU A 6 -18.82 10.34 -1.56
C LEU A 6 -18.72 11.05 -0.21
N LEU A 7 -19.38 12.21 -0.06
CA LEU A 7 -19.43 12.95 1.20
C LEU A 7 -20.02 12.13 2.36
N VAL A 8 -21.08 11.35 2.11
CA VAL A 8 -21.67 10.45 3.12
C VAL A 8 -20.67 9.39 3.57
N ALA A 9 -20.00 8.70 2.63
CA ALA A 9 -19.00 7.69 2.96
C ALA A 9 -17.81 8.27 3.76
N PHE A 10 -17.39 9.50 3.41
CA PHE A 10 -16.35 10.22 4.16
C PHE A 10 -16.81 10.56 5.59
N GLY A 11 -18.05 11.04 5.77
CA GLY A 11 -18.61 11.30 7.10
C GLY A 11 -18.63 10.05 8.00
N GLU A 12 -18.98 8.89 7.43
CA GLU A 12 -18.98 7.62 8.18
C GLU A 12 -17.57 7.12 8.53
N LEU A 13 -16.58 7.35 7.67
CA LEU A 13 -15.19 6.96 7.92
C LEU A 13 -14.56 7.80 9.03
N PHE A 14 -14.69 9.13 8.98
CA PHE A 14 -13.93 10.01 9.89
C PHE A 14 -14.62 10.28 11.23
N THR A 15 -15.90 9.94 11.39
CA THR A 15 -16.61 10.02 12.70
C THR A 15 -16.05 9.08 13.76
N ARG A 16 -15.21 8.09 13.38
CA ARG A 16 -14.67 7.06 14.29
C ARG A 16 -13.23 7.32 14.75
N ASN A 17 -12.74 8.56 14.69
CA ASN A 17 -11.40 8.92 15.13
C ASN A 17 -10.29 8.14 14.40
N ILE A 18 -10.53 7.82 13.11
CA ILE A 18 -9.63 7.02 12.28
C ILE A 18 -8.39 7.84 11.91
N ARG A 19 -7.21 7.21 11.93
CA ARG A 19 -5.99 7.73 11.31
C ARG A 19 -5.58 6.80 10.17
N ILE A 20 -5.41 7.38 9.00
CA ILE A 20 -4.96 6.71 7.78
C ILE A 20 -3.49 7.03 7.61
N TYR A 21 -2.66 6.00 7.56
CA TYR A 21 -1.24 6.13 7.24
C TYR A 21 -1.05 5.86 5.76
N ALA A 22 -0.70 6.91 5.01
CA ALA A 22 -0.49 6.83 3.58
C ALA A 22 0.95 6.42 3.29
N TYR A 23 1.13 5.26 2.65
CA TYR A 23 2.43 4.85 2.13
C TYR A 23 2.59 5.39 0.70
N PRO A 24 3.72 6.02 0.36
CA PRO A 24 3.90 6.60 -0.95
C PRO A 24 3.98 5.53 -2.04
N VAL A 25 3.68 5.92 -3.27
CA VAL A 25 3.77 5.06 -4.47
C VAL A 25 4.59 5.81 -5.51
N LYS A 26 5.44 5.08 -6.23
CA LYS A 26 6.15 5.64 -7.38
C LYS A 26 5.34 5.35 -8.64
N GLU A 27 5.03 6.39 -9.41
CA GLU A 27 4.39 6.25 -10.71
C GLU A 27 5.41 5.75 -11.75
N GLU A 28 5.04 4.75 -12.55
CA GLU A 28 5.96 4.10 -13.49
C GLU A 28 6.33 5.00 -14.68
N GLU A 29 5.37 5.80 -15.16
CA GLU A 29 5.54 6.60 -16.38
C GLU A 29 6.35 7.87 -16.15
N THR A 30 6.08 8.60 -15.07
CA THR A 30 6.72 9.88 -14.75
C THR A 30 7.89 9.72 -13.78
N GLY A 31 7.91 8.62 -13.02
CA GLY A 31 8.83 8.42 -11.91
C GLY A 31 8.51 9.27 -10.68
N GLU A 32 7.39 10.01 -10.68
CA GLU A 32 6.98 10.85 -9.57
C GLU A 32 6.54 10.02 -8.37
N ILE A 33 6.83 10.51 -7.16
CA ILE A 33 6.42 9.88 -5.92
C ILE A 33 5.13 10.53 -5.48
N ILE A 34 4.04 9.77 -5.54
CA ILE A 34 2.74 10.15 -5.02
C ILE A 34 2.68 9.78 -3.54
N THR A 35 2.33 10.76 -2.73
CA THR A 35 2.18 10.80 -1.28
C THR A 35 0.76 11.27 -0.97
N GLY A 36 0.31 11.19 0.28
CA GLY A 36 -0.96 11.78 0.69
C GLY A 36 -1.01 13.29 0.45
N LYS A 37 0.12 14.01 0.48
CA LYS A 37 0.13 15.47 0.23
C LYS A 37 -0.06 15.87 -1.23
N ASN A 38 0.41 15.07 -2.19
CA ASN A 38 0.34 15.38 -3.63
C ASN A 38 -0.58 14.43 -4.42
N LEU A 39 -1.42 13.66 -3.71
CA LEU A 39 -2.45 12.84 -4.32
C LEU A 39 -3.40 13.71 -5.16
N PRO A 40 -3.64 13.39 -6.44
CA PRO A 40 -4.58 14.15 -7.27
C PRO A 40 -6.01 13.91 -6.78
N VAL A 41 -6.59 14.92 -6.13
CA VAL A 41 -7.97 14.89 -5.63
C VAL A 41 -8.88 15.78 -6.48
N PRO A 42 -10.13 15.34 -6.77
CA PRO A 42 -11.11 16.16 -7.46
C PRO A 42 -11.41 17.47 -6.73
N ASP A 43 -11.61 18.57 -7.48
CA ASP A 43 -11.82 19.92 -6.91
C ASP A 43 -12.95 19.98 -5.87
N GLY A 44 -14.03 19.22 -6.09
CA GLY A 44 -15.19 19.17 -5.19
C GLY A 44 -14.90 18.63 -3.78
N ILE A 45 -13.81 17.88 -3.59
CA ILE A 45 -13.42 17.33 -2.28
C ILE A 45 -12.06 17.84 -1.80
N LYS A 46 -11.40 18.71 -2.57
CA LYS A 46 -10.06 19.21 -2.26
C LYS A 46 -9.95 19.81 -0.86
N PHE A 47 -10.91 20.64 -0.47
CA PHE A 47 -10.93 21.28 0.86
C PHE A 47 -11.18 20.30 2.00
N LEU A 48 -12.03 19.29 1.77
CA LEU A 48 -12.27 18.23 2.75
C LEU A 48 -11.01 17.39 2.95
N TYR A 49 -10.34 17.02 1.86
CA TYR A 49 -9.10 16.26 1.90
C TYR A 49 -7.99 17.05 2.61
N GLN A 50 -7.85 18.35 2.31
CA GLN A 50 -6.92 19.23 3.00
C GLN A 50 -7.19 19.27 4.51
N TYR A 51 -8.45 19.41 4.92
CA TYR A 51 -8.83 19.37 6.33
C TYR A 51 -8.40 18.05 7.00
N LEU A 52 -8.53 16.92 6.32
CA LEU A 52 -8.11 15.60 6.83
C LEU A 52 -6.59 15.46 6.98
N LEU A 53 -5.81 16.07 6.10
CA LEU A 53 -4.37 16.17 6.22
C LEU A 53 -3.98 17.06 7.42
N ASP A 54 -4.58 18.25 7.51
CA ASP A 54 -4.25 19.24 8.55
C ASP A 54 -4.63 18.75 9.96
N SER A 55 -5.73 18.02 10.07
CA SER A 55 -6.20 17.41 11.32
C SER A 55 -5.47 16.12 11.70
N GLN A 56 -4.45 15.70 10.92
CA GLN A 56 -3.69 14.47 11.12
C GLN A 56 -4.55 13.19 11.07
N HIS A 57 -5.70 13.25 10.41
CA HIS A 57 -6.48 12.06 10.05
C HIS A 57 -5.82 11.29 8.89
N ILE A 58 -5.05 11.98 8.05
CA ILE A 58 -4.18 11.36 7.03
C ILE A 58 -2.74 11.76 7.34
N VAL A 59 -1.87 10.78 7.53
CA VAL A 59 -0.46 10.99 7.87
C VAL A 59 0.41 10.25 6.86
N ASP A 60 1.29 10.98 6.20
CA ASP A 60 2.28 10.38 5.30
C ASP A 60 3.34 9.62 6.09
N ILE A 61 3.68 8.42 5.62
CA ILE A 61 4.83 7.67 6.12
C ILE A 61 6.08 8.23 5.44
N GLU A 62 6.89 9.01 6.16
CA GLU A 62 8.12 9.61 5.65
C GLU A 62 9.32 8.63 5.69
N ALA A 63 9.27 7.62 6.55
CA ALA A 63 10.30 6.58 6.66
C ALA A 63 10.04 5.43 5.66
N PHE A 64 10.11 5.72 4.37
CA PHE A 64 9.94 4.74 3.30
C PHE A 64 11.24 4.53 2.53
N ASN A 65 11.45 3.30 2.05
CA ASN A 65 12.57 3.01 1.16
C ASN A 65 12.11 3.25 -0.29
N ALA A 66 12.55 4.36 -0.88
CA ALA A 66 12.23 4.71 -2.27
C ALA A 66 12.66 3.61 -3.27
N GLY A 67 13.70 2.84 -2.92
CA GLY A 67 14.16 1.68 -3.67
C GLY A 67 13.20 0.48 -3.63
N LEU A 68 12.19 0.46 -2.76
CA LEU A 68 11.16 -0.59 -2.71
C LEU A 68 9.80 -0.13 -3.29
N LEU A 69 9.67 1.14 -3.68
CA LEU A 69 8.40 1.68 -4.20
C LEU A 69 7.97 1.09 -5.56
N HIS A 70 8.89 0.44 -6.27
CA HIS A 70 8.63 -0.26 -7.53
C HIS A 70 8.08 -1.67 -7.31
N ILE A 71 7.96 -2.11 -6.05
CA ILE A 71 7.57 -3.47 -5.70
C ILE A 71 6.07 -3.47 -5.44
N TYR A 72 5.33 -3.88 -6.46
CA TYR A 72 3.88 -4.01 -6.35
C TYR A 72 3.54 -5.31 -5.62
N PRO A 73 2.71 -5.25 -4.57
CA PRO A 73 2.26 -6.45 -3.83
C PRO A 73 1.64 -7.51 -4.75
N ASN A 74 0.96 -7.08 -5.81
CA ASN A 74 0.35 -7.97 -6.79
C ASN A 74 1.40 -8.77 -7.56
N THR A 75 2.49 -8.14 -7.99
CA THR A 75 3.60 -8.83 -8.67
C THR A 75 4.26 -9.84 -7.75
N VAL A 76 4.47 -9.49 -6.48
CA VAL A 76 5.01 -10.41 -5.47
C VAL A 76 4.06 -11.59 -5.26
N LEU A 77 2.75 -11.35 -5.18
CA LEU A 77 1.72 -12.38 -5.03
C LEU A 77 1.66 -13.32 -6.23
N GLU A 78 1.71 -12.80 -7.45
CA GLU A 78 1.74 -13.60 -8.68
C GLU A 78 2.99 -14.49 -8.74
N MET A 79 4.17 -13.94 -8.41
CA MET A 79 5.41 -14.72 -8.33
C MET A 79 5.33 -15.82 -7.26
N ILE A 80 4.69 -15.51 -6.14
CA ILE A 80 4.42 -16.42 -5.03
C ILE A 80 3.54 -17.60 -5.48
N GLU A 81 2.48 -17.33 -6.23
CA GLU A 81 1.56 -18.34 -6.76
C GLU A 81 2.20 -19.18 -7.86
N GLN A 82 3.07 -18.57 -8.67
CA GLN A 82 3.83 -19.24 -9.74
C GLN A 82 5.06 -20.03 -9.24
N GLY A 83 5.39 -19.94 -7.95
CA GLY A 83 6.54 -20.62 -7.35
C GLY A 83 7.91 -19.99 -7.67
N ASP A 84 7.96 -18.76 -8.17
CA ASP A 84 9.21 -18.06 -8.49
C ASP A 84 9.88 -17.49 -7.23
N LEU A 85 10.97 -18.10 -6.76
CA LEU A 85 11.72 -17.66 -5.58
C LEU A 85 12.36 -16.26 -5.69
N THR A 86 12.34 -15.63 -6.87
CA THR A 86 12.84 -14.26 -7.09
C THR A 86 12.11 -13.25 -6.21
N TRP A 87 10.84 -13.50 -5.85
CA TRP A 87 10.07 -12.62 -4.97
C TRP A 87 10.74 -12.41 -3.60
N LYS A 88 11.53 -13.38 -3.11
CA LYS A 88 12.25 -13.27 -1.82
C LYS A 88 13.23 -12.10 -1.80
N LYS A 89 13.78 -11.70 -2.95
CA LYS A 89 14.69 -10.54 -3.07
C LYS A 89 13.93 -9.20 -3.15
N MET A 90 12.63 -9.26 -3.42
CA MET A 90 11.77 -8.08 -3.55
C MET A 90 11.11 -7.68 -2.23
N VAL A 91 11.17 -8.54 -1.22
CA VAL A 91 10.65 -8.21 0.11
C VAL A 91 11.78 -8.25 1.13
N PRO A 92 11.71 -7.45 2.20
CA PRO A 92 12.62 -7.59 3.33
C PRO A 92 12.66 -9.03 3.86
N ASP A 93 13.85 -9.51 4.26
CA ASP A 93 14.08 -10.89 4.73
C ASP A 93 13.10 -11.32 5.83
N ARG A 94 12.73 -10.39 6.71
CA ARG A 94 11.75 -10.63 7.77
C ARG A 94 10.37 -10.99 7.20
N LEU A 95 9.93 -10.33 6.14
CA LEU A 95 8.66 -10.62 5.48
C LEU A 95 8.74 -11.94 4.70
N ALA A 96 9.84 -12.19 3.98
CA ALA A 96 10.06 -13.47 3.29
C ALA A 96 9.96 -14.65 4.26
N LYS A 97 10.58 -14.52 5.44
CA LYS A 97 10.50 -15.53 6.50
C LYS A 97 9.08 -15.74 7.01
N ILE A 98 8.31 -14.67 7.27
CA ILE A 98 6.92 -14.79 7.74
C ILE A 98 6.04 -15.50 6.72
N ILE A 99 6.20 -15.18 5.41
CA ILE A 99 5.40 -15.77 4.34
C ILE A 99 5.64 -17.29 4.25
N VAL A 100 6.91 -17.70 4.31
CA VAL A 100 7.29 -19.13 4.29
C VAL A 100 6.89 -19.83 5.59
N ASP A 101 7.21 -19.27 6.76
CA ASP A 101 6.93 -19.87 8.07
C ASP A 101 5.43 -20.08 8.30
N LYS A 102 4.58 -19.18 7.78
CA LYS A 102 3.12 -19.23 7.95
C LYS A 102 2.37 -19.85 6.78
N ASN A 103 3.07 -20.30 5.73
CA ASN A 103 2.48 -20.82 4.49
C ASN A 103 1.34 -19.92 3.96
N LEU A 104 1.59 -18.61 3.93
CA LEU A 104 0.59 -17.63 3.47
C LEU A 104 0.41 -17.76 1.95
N PHE A 105 -0.74 -17.34 1.40
CA PHE A 105 -0.97 -17.27 -0.05
C PHE A 105 -0.95 -18.61 -0.82
N HIS A 106 -1.16 -19.74 -0.13
CA HIS A 106 -1.43 -21.06 -0.74
C HIS A 106 -0.46 -21.45 -1.87
N HIS A 107 0.85 -21.38 -1.60
CA HIS A 107 1.85 -21.88 -2.54
C HIS A 107 1.73 -23.41 -2.70
N GLU A 108 1.30 -23.91 -3.86
CA GLU A 108 1.21 -25.37 -4.12
C GLU A 108 2.58 -26.02 -4.41
N HIS A 109 3.69 -25.30 -4.23
CA HIS A 109 5.02 -25.78 -4.62
C HIS A 109 5.82 -26.39 -3.46
N PRO A 110 6.32 -27.64 -3.59
CA PRO A 110 7.03 -28.37 -2.52
C PRO A 110 8.45 -27.87 -2.21
N ASP A 111 9.01 -26.95 -3.01
CA ASP A 111 10.40 -26.47 -2.87
C ASP A 111 10.55 -25.24 -1.94
N PHE A 112 9.48 -24.82 -1.26
CA PHE A 112 9.50 -23.70 -0.30
C PHE A 112 10.15 -24.03 1.05
N THR A 113 10.97 -25.09 1.13
CA THR A 113 11.67 -25.44 2.36
C THR A 113 12.87 -24.52 2.59
N LEU A 114 12.94 -23.92 3.78
CA LEU A 114 14.16 -23.28 4.27
C LEU A 114 15.18 -24.39 4.49
N SER A 115 16.18 -24.48 3.62
CA SER A 115 17.36 -25.31 3.88
C SER A 115 17.95 -24.90 5.23
N ASN A 116 17.92 -25.85 6.15
CA ASN A 116 18.45 -25.77 7.51
C ASN A 116 19.99 -25.78 7.51
#